data_AF-A0A544U858-F1
#
_entry.id   AF-A0A544U858-F1
#
_cell.length_a   1.000
_cell.length_b   1.000
_cell.length_c   1.000
_cell.angle_alpha   90.00
_cell.angle_beta   90.00
_cell.angle_gamma   90.00
#
_symmetry.space_group_name_H-M   'P 1'
#
loop_
_entity.id
_entity.type
_entity.pdbx_description
1 polymer ?
#
loop_
_entity_poly.entity_id
_entity_poly.type
_entity_poly.pdbx_seq_one_letter_code
_entity_poly.pdbx_strand_id
1 'polypeptide(L)'
;MYQLIKKALEPYSLGNKSLIIEKELHIGSWNNDLHYKIVADGKIFSARFIKKERSPNTVFGEISNNILFEQTKFCQFLIDNQVPFMYLFRIFGEIRSITGSKPVGLVEEGSFN
;
A
#
# COMPACT_ATOMS: atom_id res chain seq x y z
N MET A 1 -13.29 -11.80 3.76
CA MET A 1 -12.10 -10.91 3.77
C MET A 1 -11.15 -11.21 2.62
N TYR A 2 -10.61 -12.43 2.51
CA TYR A 2 -9.66 -12.83 1.45
C TYR A 2 -10.10 -12.46 0.01
N GLN A 3 -11.37 -12.69 -0.35
CA GLN A 3 -11.88 -12.35 -1.68
C GLN A 3 -11.95 -10.84 -1.96
N LEU A 4 -12.15 -10.02 -0.92
CA LEU A 4 -12.12 -8.55 -1.06
C LEU A 4 -10.70 -8.06 -1.31
N ILE A 5 -9.73 -8.63 -0.61
CA ILE A 5 -8.31 -8.32 -0.80
C ILE A 5 -7.88 -8.70 -2.22
N LYS A 6 -8.26 -9.89 -2.72
CA LYS A 6 -8.00 -10.27 -4.12
C LYS A 6 -8.54 -9.24 -5.11
N LYS A 7 -9.84 -8.90 -5.02
CA LYS A 7 -10.46 -7.90 -5.89
C LYS A 7 -9.77 -6.54 -5.85
N ALA A 8 -9.34 -6.11 -4.67
CA ALA A 8 -8.64 -4.84 -4.52
C ALA A 8 -7.22 -4.84 -5.14
N LEU A 9 -6.63 -6.02 -5.35
CA LEU A 9 -5.32 -6.19 -5.96
C LEU A 9 -5.37 -6.41 -7.48
N GLU A 10 -6.54 -6.76 -8.05
CA GLU A 10 -6.74 -6.92 -9.50
C GLU A 10 -6.19 -5.75 -10.35
N PRO A 11 -6.37 -4.46 -9.97
CA PRO A 11 -5.85 -3.34 -10.76
C PRO A 11 -4.32 -3.32 -10.89
N TYR A 12 -3.60 -3.97 -9.98
CA TYR A 12 -2.14 -4.03 -10.02
C TYR A 12 -1.63 -5.15 -10.92
N SER A 13 -2.52 -5.96 -11.51
CA SER A 13 -2.15 -7.14 -12.31
C SER A 13 -1.21 -8.09 -11.56
N LEU A 14 -1.35 -8.16 -10.24
CA LEU A 14 -0.54 -9.00 -9.37
C LEU A 14 -1.27 -10.30 -9.00
N GLY A 15 -0.53 -11.41 -9.02
CA GLY A 15 -1.02 -12.69 -8.54
C GLY A 15 -1.92 -13.40 -9.53
N ASN A 16 -1.67 -13.20 -10.83
CA ASN A 16 -2.41 -13.83 -11.92
C ASN A 16 -2.20 -15.36 -11.94
N LYS A 17 -1.02 -15.83 -11.48
CA LYS A 17 -0.71 -17.25 -11.34
C LYS A 17 -0.96 -17.73 -9.91
N SER A 18 -0.53 -16.95 -8.92
CA SER A 18 -0.75 -17.27 -7.50
C SER A 18 -0.83 -16.03 -6.62
N LEU A 19 -1.74 -16.04 -5.66
CA LEU A 19 -1.88 -14.97 -4.66
C LEU A 19 -2.21 -15.55 -3.30
N ILE A 20 -1.29 -15.40 -2.36
CA ILE A 20 -1.38 -15.91 -1.00
C ILE A 20 -1.32 -14.73 -0.03
N ILE A 21 -2.24 -14.67 0.93
CA ILE A 21 -2.12 -13.74 2.06
C ILE A 21 -1.40 -14.51 3.16
N GLU A 22 -0.18 -14.11 3.50
CA GLU A 22 0.67 -14.82 4.45
C GLU A 22 0.25 -14.51 5.89
N LYS A 23 0.11 -13.21 6.22
CA LYS A 23 -0.31 -12.77 7.56
C LYS A 23 -0.80 -11.32 7.56
N GLU A 24 -1.57 -10.97 8.58
CA GLU A 24 -1.83 -9.59 8.94
C GLU A 24 -0.63 -9.01 9.71
N LEU A 25 -0.26 -7.77 9.39
CA LEU A 25 0.83 -7.01 9.98
C LEU A 25 0.25 -5.92 10.88
N HIS A 26 0.99 -5.54 11.92
CA HIS A 26 0.67 -4.40 12.80
C HIS A 26 -0.74 -4.43 13.43
N ILE A 27 -1.18 -5.61 13.88
CA ILE A 27 -2.43 -5.77 14.63
C ILE A 27 -2.41 -4.84 15.85
N GLY A 28 -3.43 -3.99 16.01
CA GLY A 28 -3.51 -2.99 17.08
C GLY A 28 -2.80 -1.66 16.80
N SER A 29 -2.38 -1.41 15.54
CA SER A 29 -1.83 -0.13 15.10
C SER A 29 -2.79 1.05 15.37
N TRP A 30 -2.22 2.20 15.77
CA TRP A 30 -2.95 3.43 16.07
C TRP A 30 -3.80 3.94 14.89
N ASN A 31 -3.35 3.70 13.66
CA ASN A 31 -4.04 4.18 12.45
C ASN A 31 -5.19 3.26 12.02
N ASN A 32 -5.35 2.09 12.65
CA ASN A 32 -6.37 1.08 12.34
C ASN A 32 -6.41 0.67 10.85
N ASP A 33 -5.30 0.83 10.13
CA ASP A 33 -5.17 0.35 8.76
C ASP A 33 -5.02 -1.17 8.76
N LEU A 34 -5.61 -1.82 7.77
CA LEU A 34 -5.36 -3.24 7.57
C LEU A 34 -4.10 -3.38 6.72
N HIS A 35 -3.11 -4.08 7.26
CA HIS A 35 -1.83 -4.28 6.61
C HIS A 35 -1.60 -5.77 6.47
N TYR A 36 -1.32 -6.24 5.27
CA TYR A 36 -1.09 -7.65 4.98
C TYR A 36 0.25 -7.86 4.31
N LYS A 37 0.94 -8.92 4.70
CA LYS A 37 2.00 -9.51 3.87
C LYS A 37 1.36 -10.46 2.88
N ILE A 38 1.58 -10.25 1.59
CA ILE A 38 1.07 -11.07 0.50
C ILE A 38 2.21 -11.65 -0.31
N VAL A 39 2.02 -12.83 -0.88
CA VAL A 39 2.92 -13.43 -1.87
C VAL A 39 2.15 -13.52 -3.18
N ALA A 40 2.57 -12.77 -4.19
CA ALA A 40 1.96 -12.71 -5.51
C ALA A 40 2.97 -13.19 -6.56
N ASP A 41 2.65 -14.26 -7.28
CA ASP A 41 3.48 -14.86 -8.33
C ASP A 41 4.93 -15.15 -7.88
N GLY A 42 5.11 -15.54 -6.61
CA GLY A 42 6.41 -15.84 -6.01
C GLY A 42 7.17 -14.63 -5.45
N LYS A 43 6.63 -13.41 -5.60
CA LYS A 43 7.18 -12.18 -5.03
C LYS A 43 6.43 -11.75 -3.78
N ILE A 44 7.15 -11.22 -2.80
CA ILE A 44 6.59 -10.78 -1.53
C ILE A 44 6.21 -9.31 -1.63
N PHE A 45 4.96 -8.99 -1.28
CA PHE A 45 4.49 -7.62 -1.16
C PHE A 45 3.89 -7.32 0.20
N SER A 46 3.94 -6.06 0.61
CA SER A 46 3.15 -5.52 1.71
C SER A 46 1.96 -4.72 1.17
N ALA A 47 0.73 -5.13 1.44
CA ALA A 47 -0.51 -4.46 1.04
C ALA A 47 -1.13 -3.69 2.21
N ARG A 48 -1.32 -2.37 2.04
CA ARG A 48 -1.97 -1.52 3.06
C ARG A 48 -3.32 -0.99 2.57
N PHE A 49 -4.37 -1.32 3.32
CA PHE A 49 -5.74 -0.86 3.12
C PHE A 49 -6.07 0.19 4.16
N ILE A 50 -6.30 1.41 3.68
CA ILE A 50 -6.54 2.54 4.57
C ILE A 50 -8.04 2.69 4.82
N LYS A 51 -8.43 2.93 6.07
CA LYS A 51 -9.82 3.22 6.40
C LYS A 51 -10.33 4.50 5.73
N LYS A 52 -11.59 4.47 5.30
CA LYS A 52 -12.31 5.62 4.73
C LYS A 52 -12.54 6.71 5.78
N GLU A 53 -13.01 6.31 6.95
CA GLU A 53 -13.18 7.18 8.12
C GLU A 53 -11.96 7.00 9.01
N ARG A 54 -11.04 7.97 8.96
CA ARG A 54 -9.83 7.94 9.77
C ARG A 54 -10.11 8.62 11.09
N SER A 55 -9.69 7.99 12.19
CA SER A 55 -9.67 8.66 13.49
C SER A 55 -8.80 9.91 13.37
N PRO A 56 -9.27 11.09 13.84
CA PRO A 56 -8.44 12.28 13.84
C PRO A 56 -7.14 12.02 14.60
N ASN A 57 -6.00 12.29 13.96
CA ASN A 57 -4.70 12.18 14.61
C ASN A 57 -4.35 13.55 15.23
N THR A 58 -3.94 13.57 16.48
CA THR A 58 -3.58 14.80 17.20
C THR A 58 -2.31 15.50 16.67
N VAL A 59 -1.42 14.76 16.01
CA VAL A 59 -0.14 15.21 15.43
C VAL A 59 -0.28 15.59 13.95
N PHE A 60 -1.11 14.87 13.18
CA PHE A 60 -1.23 15.06 11.72
C PHE A 60 -2.58 15.59 11.25
N GLY A 61 -3.52 15.86 12.16
CA GLY A 61 -4.86 16.29 11.84
C GLY A 61 -5.68 15.22 11.10
N GLU A 62 -6.62 15.67 10.27
CA GLU A 62 -7.38 14.80 9.38
C GLU A 62 -6.48 14.34 8.22
N ILE A 63 -6.15 13.05 8.17
CA ILE A 63 -5.35 12.51 7.07
C ILE A 63 -6.22 12.50 5.80
N SER A 64 -6.15 13.58 5.03
CA SER A 64 -6.88 13.74 3.77
C SER A 64 -6.22 12.99 2.61
N ASN A 65 -6.89 12.91 1.46
CA ASN A 65 -6.29 12.37 0.22
C ASN A 65 -5.03 13.15 -0.20
N ASN A 66 -4.98 14.46 0.05
CA ASN A 66 -3.81 15.28 -0.25
C ASN A 66 -2.61 14.86 0.58
N ILE A 67 -2.81 14.57 1.88
CA ILE A 67 -1.72 14.10 2.74
C ILE A 67 -1.17 12.75 2.26
N LEU A 68 -2.03 11.83 1.80
CA LEU A 68 -1.56 10.56 1.21
C LEU A 68 -0.76 10.77 -0.07
N PHE A 69 -1.18 11.72 -0.89
CA PHE A 69 -0.49 12.06 -2.13
C PHE A 69 0.89 12.64 -1.84
N GLU A 70 1.01 13.53 -0.86
CA GLU A 70 2.30 14.08 -0.42
C GLU A 70 3.18 13.01 0.23
N GLN A 71 2.61 12.09 1.03
CA GLN A 71 3.35 10.93 1.54
C GLN A 71 3.91 10.08 0.38
N THR A 72 3.10 9.83 -0.64
CA THR A 72 3.50 9.07 -1.84
C THR A 72 4.65 9.75 -2.59
N LYS A 73 4.60 11.07 -2.76
CA LYS A 73 5.69 11.85 -3.35
C LYS A 73 6.95 11.79 -2.50
N PHE A 74 6.82 11.89 -1.18
CA PHE A 74 7.95 11.85 -0.28
C PHE A 74 8.65 10.48 -0.30
N CYS A 75 7.89 9.38 -0.34
CA CYS A 75 8.45 8.04 -0.55
C CYS A 75 9.26 7.96 -1.86
N GLN A 76 8.71 8.50 -2.96
CA GLN A 76 9.40 8.53 -4.24
C GLN A 76 10.67 9.39 -4.19
N PHE A 77 10.63 10.55 -3.53
CA PHE A 77 11.80 11.41 -3.34
C PHE A 77 12.92 10.68 -2.60
N LEU A 78 12.62 9.91 -1.55
CA LEU A 78 13.62 9.12 -0.83
C LEU A 78 14.29 8.10 -1.75
N ILE A 79 13.49 7.37 -2.52
CA ILE A 79 13.96 6.40 -3.52
C ILE A 79 14.86 7.06 -4.57
N ASP A 80 14.42 8.18 -5.13
CA ASP A 80 15.14 8.92 -6.18
C ASP A 80 16.51 9.42 -5.67
N ASN A 81 16.63 9.61 -4.36
CA ASN A 81 17.87 9.98 -3.67
C ASN A 81 18.62 8.77 -3.07
N GLN A 82 18.33 7.56 -3.55
CA GLN A 82 19.01 6.31 -3.17
C GLN A 82 18.90 5.97 -1.67
N VAL A 83 17.93 6.55 -0.97
CA VAL A 83 17.61 6.14 0.40
C VAL A 83 16.82 4.83 0.31
N PRO A 84 17.29 3.74 0.94
CA PRO A 84 16.57 2.49 0.94
C PRO A 84 15.23 2.69 1.65
N PHE A 85 14.16 2.75 0.86
CA PHE A 85 12.82 3.04 1.37
C PHE A 85 11.76 2.26 0.58
N MET A 86 10.52 2.37 1.06
CA MET A 86 9.35 1.69 0.53
C MET A 86 9.04 2.10 -0.91
N TYR A 87 9.17 1.16 -1.86
CA TYR A 87 8.68 1.30 -3.22
C TYR A 87 7.17 1.13 -3.29
N LEU A 88 6.49 2.07 -3.94
CA LEU A 88 5.05 2.01 -4.18
C LEU A 88 4.79 1.39 -5.56
N PHE A 89 4.22 0.18 -5.54
CA PHE A 89 3.74 -0.48 -6.75
C PHE A 89 2.55 0.29 -7.32
N ARG A 90 2.58 0.54 -8.63
CA ARG A 90 1.57 1.35 -9.32
C ARG A 90 0.56 0.44 -10.00
N ILE A 91 -0.68 0.92 -10.09
CA ILE A 91 -1.75 0.28 -10.84
C ILE A 91 -1.37 0.27 -12.33
N PHE A 92 -1.61 -0.85 -13.00
CA PHE A 92 -1.32 -0.97 -14.43
C PHE A 92 -2.24 -0.01 -15.20
N GLY A 93 -1.67 0.99 -15.88
CA GLY A 93 -2.41 1.93 -16.73
C GLY A 93 -2.81 3.28 -16.09
N GLU A 94 -2.52 3.57 -14.82
CA GLU A 94 -2.76 4.91 -14.23
C GLU A 94 -1.48 5.72 -14.07
N ILE A 95 -1.33 6.75 -14.92
CA ILE A 95 -0.51 7.94 -14.67
C ILE A 95 -1.41 8.93 -13.91
N ARG A 96 -1.08 9.20 -12.64
CA ARG A 96 -1.46 10.41 -11.85
C ARG A 96 -2.97 10.68 -11.59
N SER A 97 -3.68 9.82 -10.86
CA SER A 97 -4.78 10.31 -10.00
C SER A 97 -5.17 9.29 -8.93
N ILE A 98 -4.74 9.50 -7.68
CA ILE A 98 -5.18 8.70 -6.54
C ILE A 98 -6.45 9.35 -5.98
N THR A 99 -7.61 9.00 -6.52
CA THR A 99 -8.91 9.31 -5.92
C THR A 99 -9.75 8.04 -5.83
N GLY A 100 -10.26 7.76 -4.63
CA GLY A 100 -11.12 6.61 -4.33
C GLY A 100 -10.40 5.50 -3.58
N SER A 101 -11.17 4.76 -2.77
CA SER A 101 -10.77 3.68 -1.87
C SER A 101 -10.02 2.52 -2.55
N LYS A 102 -8.77 2.78 -2.96
CA LYS A 102 -7.84 1.85 -3.61
C LYS A 102 -6.66 1.58 -2.65
N PRO A 103 -5.97 0.43 -2.72
CA PRO A 103 -4.77 0.18 -1.91
C PRO A 103 -3.75 1.30 -2.12
N VAL A 104 -3.22 1.90 -1.07
CA VAL A 104 -2.31 3.06 -1.21
C VAL A 104 -0.84 2.63 -1.18
N GLY A 105 -0.54 1.34 -1.10
CA GLY A 105 0.83 0.88 -1.22
C GLY A 105 0.90 -0.63 -1.32
N LEU A 106 1.57 -1.08 -2.36
CA LEU A 106 2.15 -2.41 -2.47
C LEU A 106 3.66 -2.24 -2.53
N VAL A 107 4.39 -3.02 -1.74
CA VAL A 107 5.83 -2.83 -1.54
C VAL A 107 6.51 -4.16 -1.78
N GLU A 108 7.35 -4.27 -2.80
CA GLU A 108 8.13 -5.50 -3.03
C GLU A 108 9.24 -5.60 -1.97
N GLU A 109 9.20 -6.61 -1.11
CA GLU A 109 10.32 -6.92 -0.20
C GLU A 109 11.43 -7.59 -0.99
N GLY A 110 12.30 -6.80 -1.60
CA GLY A 110 13.44 -7.31 -2.38
C GLY A 110 14.45 -6.28 -2.91
N SER A 111 14.27 -4.98 -2.63
CA SER A 111 15.17 -3.92 -3.15
C SER A 111 16.17 -3.37 -2.13
N PHE A 112 16.30 -4.01 -0.97
CA PHE A 112 17.31 -3.68 0.02
C PHE A 112 18.51 -4.61 -0.20
N ASN A 113 19.43 -4.21 -1.09
CA ASN A 113 20.81 -4.68 -1.07
C ASN A 113 21.63 -3.77 -0.17
#